data_AF-G0QZS6-F1
#
_entry.id   AF-G0QZS6-F1
#
_cell.length_a   1.000
_cell.length_b   1.000
_cell.length_c   1.000
_cell.angle_alpha   90.00
_cell.angle_beta   90.00
_cell.angle_gamma   90.00
#
_symmetry.space_group_name_H-M   'P 1'
#
loop_
_entity.id
_entity.type
_entity.pdbx_description
1 polymer ?
#
loop_
_entity_poly.entity_id
_entity_poly.type
_entity_poly.pdbx_seq_one_letter_code
_entity_poly.pdbx_strand_id
1 'polypeptide(L)'
;MNRVAPACGCPIHHYDNLNQQLTCLACSVISVGCSTCDNKTCQACLPSHFLDGNSYVMACPAGKWGNTANRQCTACLAKCVTCSNDITCDTCFENRVPQQCNCPQYSLIMQLSLIFL
;
A
#
# COMPACT_ATOMS: atom_id res chain seq x y z
N MET A 1 12.35 -7.58 -44.36
CA MET A 1 12.77 -8.58 -43.34
C MET A 1 12.11 -8.18 -42.02
N ASN A 2 10.99 -8.82 -41.69
CA ASN A 2 10.23 -8.53 -40.48
C ASN A 2 10.96 -9.13 -39.28
N ARG A 3 11.76 -8.33 -38.56
CA ARG A 3 12.20 -8.73 -37.22
C ARG A 3 10.99 -8.60 -36.28
N VAL A 4 10.26 -9.69 -36.14
CA VAL A 4 9.40 -9.90 -34.96
C VAL A 4 10.36 -9.99 -33.78
N ALA A 5 10.30 -9.02 -32.87
CA ALA A 5 11.03 -9.10 -31.61
C ALA A 5 10.65 -10.42 -30.92
N PRO A 6 11.59 -11.15 -30.29
CA PRO A 6 11.23 -12.34 -29.55
C PRO A 6 10.17 -11.94 -28.53
N ALA A 7 9.06 -12.67 -28.47
CA ALA A 7 8.05 -12.54 -27.41
C ALA A 7 8.58 -13.00 -26.03
N CYS A 8 9.89 -12.86 -25.80
CA CYS A 8 10.64 -13.29 -24.64
C CYS A 8 11.15 -12.03 -23.94
N GLY A 9 10.25 -11.29 -23.30
CA GLY A 9 10.66 -10.27 -22.33
C GLY A 9 11.19 -10.92 -21.05
N CYS A 10 11.80 -10.12 -20.18
CA CYS A 10 12.15 -10.60 -18.85
C CYS A 10 10.91 -11.10 -18.07
N PRO A 11 11.10 -12.07 -17.15
CA PRO A 11 10.03 -12.51 -16.26
C PRO A 11 9.51 -11.35 -15.40
N ILE A 12 8.32 -11.53 -14.82
CA ILE A 12 7.72 -10.53 -13.92
C ILE A 12 8.71 -10.06 -12.85
N HIS A 13 8.62 -8.77 -12.49
CA HIS A 13 9.49 -8.13 -11.49
C HIS A 13 10.98 -8.05 -11.90
N HIS A 14 11.28 -8.13 -13.19
CA HIS A 14 12.63 -7.94 -13.73
C HIS A 14 12.61 -6.98 -14.92
N TYR A 15 13.77 -6.38 -15.21
CA TYR A 15 13.99 -5.50 -16.37
C TYR A 15 15.23 -5.91 -17.17
N ASP A 16 15.28 -5.51 -18.44
CA ASP A 16 16.40 -5.79 -19.34
C ASP A 16 17.62 -4.92 -19.01
N ASN A 17 18.76 -5.54 -18.69
CA ASN A 17 20.03 -4.84 -18.59
C ASN A 17 20.58 -4.59 -20.02
N LEU A 18 20.51 -3.34 -20.49
CA LEU A 18 20.95 -2.92 -21.84
C LEU A 18 22.47 -3.05 -22.07
N ASN A 19 23.26 -3.47 -21.07
CA ASN A 19 24.70 -3.64 -21.17
C ASN A 19 25.08 -4.99 -21.80
N GLN A 20 24.91 -5.13 -23.12
CA GLN A 20 25.48 -6.13 -24.06
C GLN A 20 25.39 -7.63 -23.73
N GLN A 21 24.98 -8.02 -22.52
CA GLN A 21 24.64 -9.35 -22.06
C GLN A 21 23.21 -9.23 -21.57
N LEU A 22 22.27 -9.69 -22.41
CA LEU A 22 20.83 -9.68 -22.17
C LEU A 22 20.52 -10.46 -20.88
N THR A 23 20.62 -9.77 -19.74
CA THR A 23 20.48 -10.33 -18.40
C THR A 23 19.33 -9.61 -17.72
N CYS A 24 18.38 -10.39 -17.22
CA CYS A 24 17.23 -9.86 -16.49
C CYS A 24 17.66 -9.52 -15.07
N LEU A 25 17.58 -8.25 -14.70
CA LEU A 25 17.88 -7.79 -13.35
C LEU A 25 16.59 -7.61 -12.57
N ALA A 26 16.56 -8.09 -11.32
CA ALA A 26 15.38 -7.99 -10.47
C ALA A 26 15.08 -6.53 -10.12
N CYS A 27 13.81 -6.13 -10.15
CA CYS A 27 13.38 -4.78 -9.76
C CYS A 27 13.72 -4.42 -8.31
N SER A 28 13.94 -5.43 -7.46
CA SER A 28 14.37 -5.26 -6.07
C SER A 28 15.71 -4.54 -5.93
N VAL A 29 16.57 -4.56 -6.96
CA VAL A 29 17.85 -3.83 -6.97
C VAL A 29 17.67 -2.31 -7.03
N ILE A 30 16.50 -1.85 -7.50
CA ILE A 30 16.14 -0.42 -7.58
C ILE A 30 15.37 -0.04 -6.32
N SER A 31 14.35 -0.81 -5.98
CA SER A 31 13.57 -0.61 -4.76
C SER A 31 12.95 -1.93 -4.31
N VAL A 32 13.13 -2.25 -3.03
CA VAL A 32 12.48 -3.40 -2.40
C VAL A 32 10.97 -3.22 -2.53
N GLY A 33 10.24 -4.27 -2.90
CA GLY A 33 8.79 -4.17 -3.09
C GLY A 33 8.34 -3.67 -4.46
N CYS A 34 9.25 -3.46 -5.40
CA CYS A 34 8.91 -3.05 -6.76
C CYS A 34 8.45 -4.23 -7.63
N SER A 35 7.31 -4.08 -8.30
CA SER A 35 6.72 -5.05 -9.22
C SER A 35 7.09 -4.80 -10.69
N THR A 36 7.17 -3.54 -11.10
CA THR A 36 7.46 -3.15 -12.48
C THR A 36 8.44 -2.00 -12.44
N CYS A 37 9.53 -2.11 -13.19
CA CYS A 37 10.63 -1.14 -13.17
C CYS A 37 11.28 -1.02 -14.54
N ASP A 38 11.94 0.11 -14.79
CA ASP A 38 12.99 0.23 -15.81
C ASP A 38 14.37 0.13 -15.14
N ASN A 39 15.46 0.51 -15.82
CA ASN A 39 16.80 0.43 -15.26
C ASN A 39 17.14 1.47 -14.18
N LYS A 40 16.20 2.36 -13.84
CA LYS A 40 16.40 3.50 -12.92
C LYS A 40 15.26 3.72 -11.95
N THR A 41 14.03 3.40 -12.34
CA THR A 41 12.81 3.79 -11.65
C THR A 41 11.89 2.60 -11.45
N CYS A 42 11.25 2.56 -10.29
CA CYS A 42 10.12 1.68 -10.05
C CYS A 42 8.83 2.37 -10.47
N GLN A 43 8.03 1.67 -11.26
CA GLN A 43 6.78 2.15 -11.84
C GLN A 43 5.56 1.62 -11.09
N ALA A 44 5.66 0.43 -10.47
CA ALA A 44 4.57 -0.17 -9.71
C ALA A 44 5.08 -1.00 -8.53
N CYS A 45 4.33 -1.04 -7.43
CA CYS A 45 4.63 -1.85 -6.25
C CYS A 45 4.08 -3.28 -6.38
N LEU A 46 4.67 -4.22 -5.63
CA LEU A 46 4.14 -5.57 -5.44
C LEU A 46 2.76 -5.51 -4.77
N PRO A 47 1.87 -6.49 -5.03
CA PRO A 47 0.52 -6.49 -4.46
C PRO A 47 0.47 -6.43 -2.94
N SER A 48 1.49 -6.96 -2.26
CA SER A 48 1.63 -6.96 -0.80
C SER A 48 2.27 -5.70 -0.22
N HIS A 49 2.61 -4.72 -1.05
CA HIS A 49 3.33 -3.51 -0.63
C HIS A 49 2.50 -2.26 -0.88
N PHE A 50 2.72 -1.26 -0.03
CA PHE A 50 2.12 0.07 -0.10
C PHE A 50 3.22 1.11 -0.30
N LEU A 51 2.93 2.15 -1.08
CA LEU A 51 3.82 3.29 -1.22
C LEU A 51 3.75 4.18 0.04
N ASP A 52 4.89 4.40 0.67
CA ASP A 52 5.08 5.38 1.73
C ASP A 52 6.16 6.38 1.33
N GLY A 53 5.74 7.56 0.87
CA GLY A 53 6.65 8.54 0.27
C GLY A 53 7.31 7.99 -1.00
N ASN A 54 8.58 7.60 -0.91
CA ASN A 54 9.37 7.03 -2.00
C ASN A 54 9.75 5.55 -1.77
N SER A 55 9.26 4.94 -0.70
CA SER A 55 9.59 3.57 -0.32
C SER A 55 8.36 2.67 -0.40
N TYR A 56 8.55 1.40 -0.76
CA TYR A 56 7.47 0.41 -0.73
C TYR A 56 7.62 -0.44 0.53
N VAL A 57 6.56 -0.52 1.31
CA VAL A 57 6.55 -1.21 2.61
C VAL A 57 5.42 -2.23 2.67
N MET A 58 5.66 -3.37 3.31
CA MET A 58 4.60 -4.37 3.54
C MET A 58 3.62 -3.93 4.64
N ALA A 59 4.13 -3.19 5.63
CA ALA A 59 3.34 -2.62 6.71
C ALA A 59 3.57 -1.12 6.78
N CYS A 60 2.48 -0.35 6.82
CA CYS A 60 2.57 1.10 6.96
C CYS A 60 3.08 1.48 8.36
N PRO A 61 3.88 2.55 8.46
CA PRO A 61 4.37 3.03 9.75
C PRO A 61 3.22 3.52 10.64
N ALA A 62 3.49 3.66 11.94
CA ALA A 62 2.53 4.21 12.90
C ALA A 62 1.96 5.56 12.43
N GLY A 63 0.68 5.79 12.67
CA GLY A 63 -0.07 6.94 12.17
C GLY A 63 -0.50 6.82 10.71
N LYS A 64 -0.29 5.68 10.05
CA LYS A 64 -0.78 5.39 8.70
C LYS A 64 -1.39 3.99 8.60
N TRP A 65 -2.29 3.81 7.64
CA TRP A 65 -2.88 2.52 7.30
C TRP A 65 -2.69 2.22 5.81
N GLY A 66 -2.69 0.93 5.46
CA GLY A 66 -2.53 0.47 4.08
C GLY A 66 -3.82 0.64 3.28
N ASN A 67 -3.91 1.73 2.53
CA ASN A 67 -5.08 1.99 1.68
C ASN A 67 -4.99 1.17 0.40
N THR A 68 -5.87 0.16 0.29
CA THR A 68 -5.89 -0.77 -0.84
C THR A 68 -6.45 -0.15 -2.12
N ALA A 69 -7.23 0.93 -2.03
CA ALA A 69 -7.80 1.61 -3.19
C ALA A 69 -6.73 2.35 -4.01
N ASN A 70 -5.76 2.97 -3.35
CA ASN A 70 -4.66 3.70 -4.01
C ASN A 70 -3.29 3.00 -3.86
N ARG A 71 -3.21 1.90 -3.08
CA ARG A 71 -1.98 1.18 -2.72
C ARG A 71 -0.94 2.05 -2.03
N GLN A 72 -1.36 2.94 -1.14
CA GLN A 72 -0.47 3.84 -0.41
C GLN A 72 -0.72 3.77 1.09
N CYS A 73 0.31 4.10 1.85
CA CYS A 73 0.19 4.37 3.27
C CYS A 73 -0.48 5.73 3.46
N THR A 74 -1.75 5.69 3.84
CA THR A 74 -2.57 6.89 4.04
C THR A 74 -2.58 7.26 5.52
N ALA A 75 -2.50 8.56 5.82
CA ALA A 75 -2.53 9.03 7.20
C ALA A 75 -3.83 8.62 7.92
N CYS A 76 -3.71 8.26 9.19
CA CYS A 76 -4.83 8.12 10.09
C CYS A 76 -5.52 9.47 10.35
N LEU A 77 -6.73 9.41 10.91
CA LEU A 77 -7.38 10.60 11.47
C LEU A 77 -6.48 11.30 12.48
N ALA A 78 -6.62 12.62 12.56
CA ALA A 78 -5.90 13.41 13.55
C ALA A 78 -6.17 12.85 14.96
N LYS A 79 -5.10 12.73 15.76
CA LYS A 79 -5.08 12.19 17.14
C LYS A 79 -5.09 10.66 17.26
N CYS A 80 -5.12 9.92 16.15
CA CYS A 80 -4.92 8.48 16.14
C CYS A 80 -3.43 8.11 16.07
N VAL A 81 -3.02 7.15 16.90
CA VAL A 81 -1.69 6.54 16.86
C VAL A 81 -1.69 5.38 15.87
N THR A 82 -2.72 4.54 15.90
CA THR A 82 -2.96 3.50 14.90
C THR A 82 -4.40 3.55 14.41
N CYS A 83 -4.63 3.11 13.19
CA CYS A 83 -5.93 3.04 12.56
C CYS A 83 -5.98 1.89 11.57
N SER A 84 -7.17 1.33 11.36
CA SER A 84 -7.41 0.26 10.38
C SER A 84 -7.90 0.79 9.04
N ASN A 85 -8.48 2.00 9.02
CA ASN A 85 -8.96 2.70 7.82
C ASN A 85 -9.05 4.22 8.08
N ASP A 86 -9.67 4.95 7.16
CA ASP A 86 -9.84 6.41 7.22
C ASP A 86 -10.83 6.91 8.28
N ILE A 87 -11.66 6.02 8.85
CA ILE A 87 -12.68 6.37 9.85
C ILE A 87 -12.50 5.66 11.21
N THR A 88 -11.71 4.58 11.27
CA THR A 88 -11.55 3.74 12.46
C THR A 88 -10.21 4.02 13.14
N CYS A 89 -10.27 4.53 14.36
CA CYS A 89 -9.11 4.78 15.22
C CYS A 89 -8.92 3.60 16.18
N ASP A 90 -7.80 2.89 16.10
CA ASP A 90 -7.55 1.70 16.93
C ASP A 90 -6.89 2.09 18.26
N THR A 91 -5.99 3.08 18.23
CA THR A 91 -5.33 3.63 19.43
C THR A 91 -5.19 5.15 19.33
N CYS A 92 -5.23 5.85 20.46
CA CYS A 92 -5.13 7.31 20.55
C CYS A 92 -3.91 7.74 21.39
N PHE A 93 -3.44 8.97 21.21
CA PHE A 93 -2.40 9.54 22.07
C PHE A 93 -2.93 9.71 23.51
N GLU A 94 -2.24 9.18 24.52
CA GLU A 94 -2.69 9.08 25.93
C GLU A 94 -2.95 10.41 26.67
N ASN A 95 -2.63 11.57 26.08
CA ASN A 95 -2.49 12.83 26.82
C ASN A 95 -3.65 13.84 26.70
N ARG A 96 -4.91 13.43 26.49
CA ARG A 96 -6.06 14.35 26.66
C ARG A 96 -7.23 13.72 27.43
N VAL A 97 -7.51 14.34 28.58
CA VAL A 97 -8.64 14.22 29.55
C VAL A 97 -9.97 13.78 28.89
N PRO A 98 -10.80 12.94 29.55
CA PRO A 98 -11.88 12.18 28.92
C PRO A 98 -13.11 13.07 28.71
N GLN A 99 -13.17 13.77 27.60
CA GLN A 99 -14.43 14.32 27.09
C GLN A 99 -14.43 14.13 25.57
N GLN A 100 -15.10 13.07 25.15
CA GLN A 100 -15.40 12.72 23.76
C GLN A 100 -14.23 12.23 22.92
N CYS A 101 -13.57 11.16 23.36
CA CYS A 101 -13.27 10.09 22.40
C CYS A 101 -14.62 9.47 22.00
N ASN A 102 -15.38 10.13 21.12
CA ASN A 102 -16.40 9.42 20.36
C ASN A 102 -15.63 8.58 19.32
N CYS A 103 -14.88 7.58 19.78
CA CYS A 103 -14.57 6.43 18.97
C CYS A 103 -15.94 5.80 18.73
N PRO A 104 -16.51 5.81 17.51
CA PRO A 104 -17.71 5.04 17.28
C PRO A 104 -17.33 3.58 17.49
N GLN A 105 -17.56 3.07 18.70
CA GLN A 105 -17.44 1.67 19.03
C GLN A 105 -18.49 0.82 18.31
N TYR A 106 -19.39 1.42 17.54
CA TYR A 106 -20.33 0.71 16.68
C TYR A 106 -20.65 1.54 15.44
N SER A 107 -20.16 1.11 14.29
CA SER A 107 -20.82 1.37 13.02
C SER A 107 -20.58 0.20 12.11
N LEU A 108 -21.14 -0.95 12.48
CA LEU A 108 -21.76 -1.92 11.58
C LEU A 108 -22.67 -2.82 12.45
N ILE A 109 -23.93 -3.00 11.98
CA ILE A 109 -24.95 -4.00 12.38
C ILE A 109 -25.72 -3.83 13.72
N MET A 110 -26.75 -2.97 13.75
CA MET A 110 -28.09 -3.35 14.26
C MET A 110 -29.15 -2.28 13.93
N GLN A 111 -29.71 -2.31 12.73
CA GLN A 111 -31.07 -1.80 12.46
C GLN A 111 -31.60 -2.40 11.15
N LEU A 112 -31.65 -3.73 11.09
CA LEU A 112 -32.60 -4.42 10.20
C LEU A 112 -33.19 -5.62 10.94
N SER A 113 -33.81 -5.36 12.09
CA SER A 113 -34.70 -6.29 12.76
C SER A 113 -35.73 -5.48 13.55
N LEU A 114 -37.01 -5.73 13.24
CA LEU A 114 -38.21 -5.25 13.95
C LEU A 114 -38.70 -3.81 13.65
N ILE A 115 -39.32 -3.64 12.49
CA ILE A 115 -40.61 -2.95 12.42
C ILE A 115 -41.68 -4.05 12.32
N PHE A 116 -42.10 -4.55 13.49
CA PHE A 116 -43.43 -5.11 13.71
C PHE A 116 -44.05 -4.25 14.81
N LEU A 117 -44.80 -3.24 14.37
CA LEU A 117 -46.02 -2.74 15.00
C LEU A 117 -46.75 -1.89 13.98
#